data_AF-A0A5K0YDK0-F1
#
_entry.id   AF-A0A5K0YDK0-F1
#
_cell.length_a   1.000
_cell.length_b   1.000
_cell.length_c   1.000
_cell.angle_alpha   90.00
_cell.angle_beta   90.00
_cell.angle_gamma   90.00
#
_symmetry.space_group_name_H-M   'P 1'
#
loop_
_entity.id
_entity.type
_entity.pdbx_description
1 polymer ?
#
loop_
_entity_poly.entity_id
_entity_poly.type
_entity_poly.pdbx_seq_one_letter_code
_entity_poly.pdbx_strand_id
1 'polypeptide(L)'
;CYDKYLQRSLQKAANLQGHPMWSRGPENAGQYNSKPHETGFFCNRGDYDSYYGRFFLQWYSQALIDHADSVLFLAKLLFEDTEIVVK
;
A
#
# COMPACT_ATOMS: atom_id res chain seq x y z
N CYS A 1 -4.21 -4.30 4.49
CA CYS A 1 -4.29 -2.96 5.09
C CYS A 1 -5.60 -2.70 5.84
N TYR A 2 -6.15 -3.72 6.54
CA TYR A 2 -7.48 -3.64 7.16
C TYR A 2 -7.43 -3.40 8.67
N ASP A 3 -6.25 -3.19 9.25
CA ASP A 3 -6.14 -2.71 10.63
C ASP A 3 -6.65 -1.27 10.74
N LYS A 4 -7.03 -0.88 11.96
CA LYS A 4 -7.63 0.42 12.24
C LYS A 4 -6.73 1.61 11.89
N TYR A 5 -5.42 1.45 11.85
CA TYR A 5 -4.49 2.57 11.60
C TYR A 5 -4.33 2.79 10.10
N LEU A 6 -4.09 1.72 9.32
CA LEU A 6 -4.03 1.81 7.86
C LEU A 6 -5.37 2.24 7.25
N GLN A 7 -6.51 1.79 7.80
CA GLN A 7 -7.82 2.25 7.34
C GLN A 7 -8.03 3.77 7.54
N ARG A 8 -7.59 4.31 8.68
CA ARG A 8 -7.63 5.76 8.92
C ARG A 8 -6.69 6.53 7.99
N SER A 9 -5.50 5.98 7.73
CA SER A 9 -4.55 6.53 6.76
C SER A 9 -5.15 6.59 5.35
N LEU A 10 -5.78 5.50 4.89
CA LEU A 10 -6.45 5.44 3.60
C LEU A 10 -7.60 6.45 3.50
N GLN A 11 -8.46 6.53 4.53
CA GLN A 11 -9.54 7.52 4.59
C GLN A 11 -9.02 8.95 4.47
N LYS A 12 -7.91 9.27 5.14
CA LYS A 12 -7.28 10.59 5.04
C LYS A 12 -6.75 10.84 3.62
N ALA A 13 -6.04 9.88 3.02
CA ALA A 13 -5.52 10.00 1.66
C ALA A 13 -6.65 10.18 0.62
N ALA A 14 -7.73 9.42 0.75
CA ALA A 14 -8.90 9.51 -0.12
C ALA A 14 -9.60 10.88 -0.02
N ASN A 15 -9.76 11.40 1.19
CA ASN A 15 -10.34 12.73 1.43
C ASN A 15 -9.46 13.85 0.85
N LEU A 16 -8.14 13.75 0.98
CA LEU A 16 -7.20 14.74 0.43
C LEU A 16 -7.23 14.79 -1.11
N GLN A 17 -7.48 13.65 -1.76
CA GLN A 17 -7.66 13.58 -3.21
C GLN A 17 -9.07 13.99 -3.67
N GLY A 18 -9.96 14.39 -2.76
CA GLY A 18 -11.35 14.75 -3.10
C GLY A 18 -12.25 13.56 -3.43
N HIS A 19 -11.82 12.33 -3.12
CA HIS A 19 -12.54 11.10 -3.42
C HIS A 19 -12.84 10.29 -2.16
N PRO A 20 -13.74 10.76 -1.26
CA PRO A 20 -14.01 10.10 0.02
C PRO A 20 -14.53 8.67 -0.12
N MET A 21 -15.12 8.31 -1.27
CA MET A 21 -15.60 6.95 -1.57
C MET A 21 -14.45 5.94 -1.78
N TRP A 22 -13.22 6.41 -1.99
CA TRP A 22 -12.03 5.57 -2.16
C TRP A 22 -11.36 5.18 -0.82
N SER A 23 -12.04 5.41 0.31
CA SER A 23 -11.49 5.20 1.64
C SER A 23 -11.42 3.73 2.10
N ARG A 24 -11.68 2.79 1.20
CA ARG A 24 -11.67 1.34 1.47
C ARG A 24 -10.85 0.62 0.43
N GLY A 25 -10.33 -0.56 0.80
CA GLY A 25 -9.67 -1.45 -0.14
C GLY A 25 -10.68 -2.13 -1.09
N PRO A 26 -10.19 -2.71 -2.20
CA PRO A 26 -11.04 -3.29 -3.23
C PRO A 26 -11.78 -4.53 -2.70
N GLU A 27 -13.10 -4.57 -2.88
CA GLU A 27 -13.94 -5.69 -2.46
C GLU A 27 -13.94 -6.84 -3.48
N ASN A 28 -13.55 -6.56 -4.73
CA ASN A 28 -13.52 -7.50 -5.85
C ASN A 28 -12.12 -8.07 -6.14
N ALA A 29 -11.22 -8.03 -5.15
CA ALA A 29 -9.86 -8.56 -5.22
C ALA A 29 -9.78 -10.09 -5.12
N GLY A 30 -10.90 -10.78 -4.88
CA GLY A 30 -10.92 -12.23 -4.69
C GLY A 30 -10.41 -12.65 -3.31
N GLN A 31 -9.92 -13.88 -3.21
CA GLN A 31 -9.40 -14.50 -1.99
C GLN A 31 -7.97 -14.99 -2.22
N TYR A 32 -7.30 -15.46 -1.17
CA TYR A 32 -5.88 -15.86 -1.22
C TYR A 32 -5.52 -16.83 -2.36
N ASN A 33 -6.42 -17.74 -2.74
CA ASN A 33 -6.19 -18.75 -3.78
C ASN A 33 -6.89 -18.44 -5.10
N SER A 34 -7.53 -17.27 -5.24
CA SER A 34 -8.17 -16.85 -6.50
C SER A 34 -7.11 -16.56 -7.56
N LYS A 35 -7.36 -16.99 -8.80
CA LYS A 35 -6.50 -16.63 -9.93
C LYS A 35 -6.83 -15.22 -10.41
N PRO A 36 -5.86 -14.46 -10.97
CA PRO A 36 -6.11 -13.09 -11.40
C PRO A 36 -7.34 -12.91 -12.31
N HIS A 37 -7.53 -13.79 -13.29
CA HIS A 37 -8.66 -13.75 -14.22
C HIS A 37 -10.03 -14.08 -13.59
N GLU A 38 -10.07 -14.65 -12.38
CA GLU A 38 -11.30 -14.96 -11.63
C GLU A 38 -11.76 -13.76 -10.78
N THR A 39 -10.96 -12.70 -10.71
CA THR A 39 -11.22 -11.52 -9.85
C THR A 39 -11.59 -10.31 -10.69
N GLY A 40 -12.48 -9.44 -10.19
CA GLY A 40 -12.79 -8.18 -10.87
C GLY A 40 -11.64 -7.17 -10.82
N PHE A 41 -10.85 -7.19 -9.74
CA PHE A 41 -9.76 -6.25 -9.58
C PHE A 41 -8.54 -6.60 -10.44
N PHE A 42 -8.11 -7.87 -10.47
CA PHE A 42 -6.83 -8.29 -11.09
C PHE A 42 -6.98 -8.93 -12.48
N CYS A 43 -8.19 -9.07 -13.03
CA CYS A 43 -8.34 -9.62 -14.38
C CYS A 43 -7.75 -8.68 -15.44
N ASN A 44 -7.63 -9.16 -16.68
CA ASN A 44 -7.18 -8.32 -17.78
C ASN A 44 -8.13 -7.13 -17.96
N ARG A 45 -7.59 -5.90 -17.91
CA ARG A 45 -8.35 -4.64 -17.88
C ARG A 45 -9.30 -4.53 -16.65
N GLY A 46 -8.93 -5.18 -15.55
CA GLY A 46 -9.63 -5.08 -14.28
C GLY A 46 -9.40 -3.74 -13.58
N ASP A 47 -10.04 -3.60 -12.41
CA ASP A 47 -10.06 -2.32 -11.69
C ASP A 47 -8.69 -1.85 -11.18
N TYR A 48 -7.67 -2.72 -11.17
CA TYR A 48 -6.30 -2.33 -10.81
C TYR A 48 -5.78 -1.16 -11.65
N ASP A 49 -6.20 -1.05 -12.92
CA ASP A 49 -5.82 0.04 -13.84
C ASP A 49 -6.90 1.14 -13.97
N SER A 50 -7.91 1.13 -13.10
CA SER A 50 -8.83 2.25 -12.94
C SER A 50 -8.17 3.40 -12.18
N TYR A 51 -8.78 4.59 -12.16
CA TYR A 51 -8.31 5.70 -11.31
C TYR A 51 -8.25 5.32 -9.83
N TYR A 52 -9.28 4.62 -9.35
CA TYR A 52 -9.33 4.11 -7.98
C TYR A 52 -8.24 3.06 -7.73
N GLY A 53 -8.07 2.11 -8.65
CA GLY A 53 -7.07 1.04 -8.51
C GLY A 53 -5.65 1.58 -8.44
N ARG A 54 -5.29 2.49 -9.35
CA ARG A 54 -3.98 3.16 -9.34
C ARG A 54 -3.77 3.96 -8.05
N PHE A 55 -4.78 4.72 -7.61
CA PHE A 55 -4.72 5.43 -6.34
C PHE A 55 -4.48 4.48 -5.16
N PHE A 56 -5.26 3.41 -5.04
CA PHE A 56 -5.18 2.46 -3.94
C PHE A 56 -3.83 1.73 -3.92
N LEU A 57 -3.38 1.25 -5.09
CA LEU A 57 -2.10 0.55 -5.22
C LEU A 57 -0.93 1.47 -4.89
N GLN A 58 -0.95 2.72 -5.38
CA GLN A 58 0.08 3.71 -5.06
C GLN A 58 0.12 4.03 -3.56
N TRP A 59 -1.04 4.26 -2.93
CA TRP A 59 -1.12 4.49 -1.49
C TRP A 59 -0.56 3.30 -0.70
N TYR A 60 -0.93 2.08 -1.08
CA TYR A 60 -0.50 0.87 -0.37
C TYR A 60 1.00 0.63 -0.51
N SER A 61 1.55 0.76 -1.72
CA SER A 61 3.00 0.61 -1.94
C SER A 61 3.80 1.71 -1.27
N GLN A 62 3.33 2.96 -1.31
CA GLN A 62 4.02 4.08 -0.67
C GLN A 62 4.08 3.90 0.85
N ALA A 63 3.01 3.40 1.49
CA ALA A 63 3.03 3.12 2.92
C ALA A 63 4.11 2.11 3.33
N LEU A 64 4.43 1.13 2.48
CA LEU A 64 5.53 0.18 2.72
C LEU A 64 6.91 0.83 2.52
N ILE A 65 7.04 1.67 1.49
CA ILE A 65 8.28 2.41 1.21
C ILE A 65 8.60 3.36 2.37
N ASP A 66 7.63 4.17 2.80
CA ASP A 66 7.79 5.14 3.90
C ASP A 66 8.14 4.43 5.21
N HIS A 67 7.55 3.25 5.45
CA HIS A 67 7.89 2.43 6.60
C HIS A 67 9.35 1.96 6.56
N ALA A 68 9.79 1.43 5.41
CA ALA A 68 11.16 0.98 5.24
C ALA A 68 12.16 2.13 5.39
N ASP A 69 11.88 3.29 4.78
CA ASP A 69 12.70 4.49 4.90
C ASP A 69 12.86 4.93 6.36
N SER A 70 11.75 4.96 7.12
CA SER A 70 11.77 5.32 8.55
C SER A 70 12.63 4.36 9.38
N VAL A 71 12.50 3.05 9.15
CA VAL A 71 13.27 2.03 9.89
C VAL A 71 14.75 2.09 9.50
N LEU A 72 15.06 2.19 8.22
CA LEU A 72 16.43 2.26 7.71
C LEU A 72 17.13 3.55 8.12
N PHE A 73 16.41 4.68 8.16
CA PHE A 73 16.93 5.94 8.67
C PHE A 73 17.36 5.84 10.14
N LEU A 74 16.51 5.26 10.99
CA LEU A 74 16.84 5.03 12.40
C LEU A 74 17.99 4.05 12.57
N ALA A 75 18.03 2.98 11.79
CA ALA A 75 19.14 2.03 11.80
C ALA A 75 20.45 2.73 11.41
N LYS A 76 20.44 3.52 10.33
CA LYS A 76 21.61 4.28 9.89
C LYS A 76 22.14 5.20 10.99
N LEU A 77 21.26 5.93 11.69
CA LEU A 77 21.66 6.83 12.77
C LEU A 77 22.29 6.07 13.95
N LEU A 78 21.78 4.89 14.30
CA LEU A 78 22.30 4.10 15.42
C LEU A 78 23.64 3.42 15.11
N PHE A 79 23.86 3.04 13.84
CA PHE A 79 25.05 2.31 13.42
C PHE A 79 26.05 3.17 12.63
N GLU A 80 25.92 4.50 12.68
CA GLU A 80 26.78 5.43 11.93
C GLU A 80 28.27 5.22 12.23
N ASP A 81 28.62 4.98 13.50
CA ASP A 81 29.99 4.71 13.96
C ASP A 81 30.30 3.21 14.15
N THR A 82 29.38 2.32 13.75
CA THR A 82 29.59 0.88 13.88
C THR A 82 30.17 0.33 12.59
N GLU A 83 31.27 -0.42 12.69
CA GLU A 83 31.83 -1.12 11.53
C GLU A 83 30.93 -2.31 11.16
N ILE A 84 30.06 -2.11 10.16
CA ILE A 84 29.15 -3.16 9.67
C ILE A 84 29.85 -3.91 8.54
N VAL A 85 30.26 -5.16 8.80
CA VAL A 85 30.81 -6.04 7.76
C VAL A 85 29.65 -6.63 6.96
N VAL A 86 29.52 -6.24 5.69
CA VAL A 86 28.60 -6.89 4.75
C VAL A 86 29.26 -8.20 4.28
N LYS A 87 28.58 -9.33 4.51
CA LYS A 87 29.01 -10.66 4.07
C LYS A 87 28.72 -10.89 2.59
#